data_AF-A0A6I4V2D7-F1
#
_entry.id   AF-A0A6I4V2D7-F1
#
_cell.length_a   1.000
_cell.length_b   1.000
_cell.length_c   1.000
_cell.angle_alpha   90.00
_cell.angle_beta   90.00
_cell.angle_gamma   90.00
#
_symmetry.space_group_name_H-M   'P 1'
#
loop_
_entity.id
_entity.type
_entity.pdbx_description
1 polymer ?
#
loop_
_entity_poly.entity_id
_entity_poly.type
_entity_poly.pdbx_seq_one_letter_code
_entity_poly.pdbx_strand_id
1 'polypeptide(L)' 'MIKAKLANSSGRLANRLTAAAAAAARSVAENRLRARRRDPRRWRDARLLWPLFARTD' A
#
# COMPACT_ATOMS: atom_id res chain seq x y z
N MET A 1 26.98 -5.61 19.87
CA MET A 1 26.54 -5.92 18.48
C MET A 1 25.03 -5.80 18.23
N ILE A 2 24.14 -6.05 19.21
CA ILE A 2 22.66 -6.03 19.02
C ILE A 2 22.10 -4.63 18.66
N LYS A 3 22.64 -3.56 19.27
CA LYS A 3 22.16 -2.18 19.09
C LYS A 3 22.26 -1.67 17.64
N ALA A 4 23.35 -2.01 16.93
CA ALA A 4 23.57 -1.62 15.54
C ALA A 4 22.60 -2.32 14.57
N LYS A 5 22.22 -3.57 14.86
CA LYS A 5 21.24 -4.33 14.07
C LYS A 5 19.85 -3.72 14.18
N LEU A 6 19.46 -3.23 15.38
CA LEU A 6 18.20 -2.51 15.58
C LEU A 6 18.17 -1.17 14.84
N ALA A 7 19.24 -0.36 14.97
CA ALA A 7 19.34 0.94 14.30
C ALA A 7 19.22 0.82 12.77
N ASN A 8 19.85 -0.21 12.18
CA ASN A 8 19.79 -0.48 10.74
C ASN A 8 18.49 -1.19 10.29
N SER A 9 17.69 -1.69 11.24
CA SER A 9 16.37 -2.28 11.00
C SER A 9 15.26 -1.23 11.03
N SER A 10 15.40 -0.20 11.88
CA SER A 10 14.45 0.92 11.95
C SER A 10 14.30 1.66 10.62
N GLY A 11 15.41 1.93 9.92
CA GLY A 11 15.36 2.56 8.59
C GLY A 11 14.68 1.68 7.54
N ARG A 12 14.91 0.36 7.57
CA ARG A 12 14.24 -0.59 6.66
C ARG A 12 12.75 -0.71 6.96
N LEU A 13 12.37 -0.72 8.23
CA LEU A 13 10.97 -0.74 8.63
C LEU A 13 10.26 0.54 8.21
N ALA A 14 10.86 1.71 8.47
CA ALA A 14 10.33 2.99 8.04
C ALA A 14 10.12 3.02 6.52
N ASN A 15 11.11 2.60 5.73
CA ASN A 15 10.98 2.54 4.27
C ASN A 15 9.85 1.61 3.82
N ARG A 16 9.68 0.44 4.45
CA ARG A 16 8.57 -0.48 4.16
C ARG A 16 7.22 0.13 4.50
N LEU A 17 7.10 0.82 5.62
CA LEU A 17 5.87 1.51 6.02
C LEU A 17 5.56 2.67 5.07
N THR A 18 6.55 3.46 4.66
CA THR A 18 6.38 4.53 3.67
C THR A 18 5.91 3.96 2.32
N ALA A 19 6.52 2.86 1.86
CA ALA A 19 6.10 2.20 0.63
C ALA A 19 4.65 1.67 0.73
N ALA A 20 4.29 1.05 1.86
CA ALA A 20 2.95 0.57 2.13
C ALA A 20 1.91 1.71 2.18
N ALA A 21 2.25 2.82 2.85
CA ALA A 21 1.41 4.01 2.91
C ALA A 21 1.20 4.62 1.51
N ALA A 22 2.25 4.68 0.69
CA ALA A 22 2.15 5.16 -0.68
C ALA A 22 1.24 4.26 -1.54
N ALA A 23 1.36 2.93 -1.40
CA ALA A 23 0.48 1.98 -2.11
C ALA A 23 -0.99 2.14 -1.69
N ALA A 24 -1.25 2.27 -0.38
CA ALA A 24 -2.59 2.50 0.14
C ALA A 24 -3.18 3.85 -0.31
N ALA A 25 -2.38 4.92 -0.34
CA ALA A 25 -2.84 6.22 -0.82
C ALA A 25 -3.27 6.17 -2.29
N ARG A 26 -2.49 5.50 -3.15
CA ARG A 26 -2.80 5.33 -4.58
C ARG A 26 -4.10 4.55 -4.78
N SER A 27 -4.27 3.42 -4.09
CA SER A 27 -5.47 2.60 -4.23
C SER A 27 -6.73 3.32 -3.76
N VAL A 28 -6.64 4.09 -2.67
CA VAL A 28 -7.76 4.91 -2.18
C VAL A 28 -8.14 6.00 -3.18
N ALA A 29 -7.15 6.67 -3.77
CA ALA A 29 -7.40 7.68 -4.80
C ALA A 29 -8.08 7.08 -6.03
N GLU A 30 -7.58 5.94 -6.52
CA GLU A 30 -8.15 5.26 -7.67
C GLU A 30 -9.54 4.70 -7.40
N ASN A 31 -9.76 4.09 -6.22
CA ASN A 31 -11.07 3.58 -5.84
C ASN A 31 -12.09 4.73 -5.72
N ARG A 32 -11.70 5.89 -5.17
CA ARG A 32 -12.54 7.10 -5.17
C ARG A 32 -12.89 7.58 -6.58
N LEU A 33 -11.92 7.58 -7.50
CA LEU A 33 -12.17 7.97 -8.89
C LEU A 33 -13.15 7.01 -9.58
N ARG A 34 -12.93 5.69 -9.42
CA ARG A 34 -13.82 4.65 -9.99
C ARG A 34 -15.20 4.66 -9.34
N ALA A 35 -15.29 4.93 -8.04
CA ALA A 35 -16.55 5.11 -7.31
C ALA A 35 -17.38 6.27 -7.90
N ARG A 36 -16.75 7.42 -8.14
CA ARG A 36 -17.40 8.58 -8.76
C ARG A 36 -17.93 8.27 -10.16
N ARG A 37 -17.23 7.41 -10.91
CA ARG A 37 -17.63 6.95 -12.24
C ARG A 37 -18.67 5.81 -12.22
N ARG A 38 -19.10 5.35 -11.03
CA ARG A 38 -19.92 4.15 -10.85
C ARG A 38 -19.34 2.92 -11.57
N ASP A 39 -18.01 2.84 -11.67
CA ASP A 39 -17.35 1.74 -12.37
C ASP A 39 -17.38 0.46 -11.52
N PRO A 40 -18.10 -0.60 -11.95
CA PRO A 40 -18.20 -1.85 -11.21
C PRO A 40 -16.88 -2.64 -11.20
N ARG A 41 -15.92 -2.32 -12.08
CA ARG A 41 -14.60 -2.97 -12.09
C ARG A 41 -13.80 -2.69 -10.82
N ARG A 42 -14.14 -1.65 -10.05
CA ARG A 42 -13.51 -1.38 -8.74
C ARG A 42 -13.58 -2.57 -7.77
N TRP A 43 -14.63 -3.39 -7.89
CA TRP A 43 -14.83 -4.57 -7.04
C TRP A 43 -14.09 -5.82 -7.54
N ARG A 44 -13.64 -5.81 -8.79
CA ARG A 44 -12.88 -6.92 -9.39
C ARG A 44 -11.37 -6.78 -9.20
N ASP A 45 -10.92 -5.60 -8.78
CA ASP A 45 -9.51 -5.30 -8.62
C ASP A 45 -9.09 -5.44 -7.15
N ALA A 46 -8.40 -6.55 -6.84
CA ALA A 46 -7.96 -6.85 -5.48
C ALA A 46 -7.02 -5.76 -4.90
N ARG A 47 -6.29 -5.03 -5.76
CA ARG A 47 -5.39 -3.94 -5.32
C ARG A 47 -6.14 -2.75 -4.76
N LEU A 48 -7.38 -2.53 -5.20
CA LEU A 48 -8.24 -1.43 -4.72
C LEU A 48 -8.97 -1.77 -3.43
N LEU A 49 -9.15 -3.06 -3.16
CA LEU A 49 -9.87 -3.57 -2.00
C LEU A 49 -8.92 -3.92 -0.84
N TRP A 50 -7.79 -4.53 -1.15
CA TRP A 50 -6.79 -4.96 -0.16
C TRP A 50 -5.38 -4.47 -0.54
N PRO A 51 -5.13 -3.16 -0.56
CA PRO A 51 -3.87 -2.58 -1.09
C PRO A 51 -2.59 -3.00 -0.35
N LEU A 52 -2.72 -3.46 0.90
CA LEU A 52 -1.58 -3.93 1.70
C LEU A 52 -1.27 -5.42 1.51
N PHE A 53 -2.21 -6.16 0.90
CA PHE A 53 -2.11 -7.61 0.70
C PHE A 53 -2.10 -7.99 -0.77
N ALA A 54 -2.52 -7.08 -1.65
CA ALA A 54 -2.47 -7.29 -3.08
C ALA A 54 -1.01 -7.28 -3.54
N ARG A 55 -0.62 -8.37 -4.19
CA ARG A 55 0.71 -8.51 -4.78
C ARG A 55 0.91 -7.43 -5.84
N THR A 56 1.77 -6.46 -5.54
CA THR A 56 2.45 -5.64 -6.53
C THR A 56 3.49 -6.54 -7.20
N ASP A 57 3.08 -7.18 -8.29
CA ASP A 57 3.98 -7.77 -9.27
C ASP A 57 4.72 -6.66 -10.02
#